data_AF-A0A914G6B1-F1
#
_entry.id   AF-A0A914G6B1-F1
#
_cell.length_a   1.000
_cell.length_b   1.000
_cell.length_c   1.000
_cell.angle_alpha   90.00
_cell.angle_beta   90.00
_cell.angle_gamma   90.00
#
_symmetry.space_group_name_H-M   'P 1'
#
loop_
_entity.id
_entity.type
_entity.pdbx_description
1 polymer ?
#
loop_
_entity_poly.entity_id
_entity_poly.type
_entity_poly.pdbx_seq_one_letter_code
_entity_poly.pdbx_strand_id
1 'polypeptide(L)'
;MNADQHVSQTENDGELSLEFLKKFVAYARATCAPRLCDAAKDKLLNNYVKMRNPETHENHARSKKMPMIPITIRQLEAIIRMSEALAKMELQPFALERHVDEAIRLFRVSTLAAAESGELAGIEGFMSNTDQSTFNRIENQLRKRFAIGTYVSEDLIVNEFVKQAYEESMVKKVIGYCVRRGLMIYKYQRKMLYRVK
;
A
#
# COMPACT_ATOMS: atom_id res chain seq x y z
N MET A 1 18.37 17.39 52.28
CA MET A 1 17.20 18.25 52.03
C MET A 1 16.80 18.07 50.59
N ASN A 2 15.52 17.78 50.38
CA ASN A 2 14.96 17.08 49.23
C ASN A 2 14.92 17.95 47.96
N ALA A 3 15.37 17.39 46.84
CA ALA A 3 15.01 17.86 45.51
C ALA A 3 13.88 16.95 45.00
N ASP A 4 12.71 17.13 45.59
CA ASP A 4 11.47 16.46 45.18
C ASP A 4 10.68 17.43 44.29
N GLN A 5 10.31 16.94 43.11
CA GLN A 5 9.13 17.31 42.33
C GLN A 5 8.99 18.76 41.84
N HIS A 6 9.29 18.92 40.55
CA HIS A 6 8.41 19.65 39.65
C HIS A 6 8.16 18.79 38.40
N VAL A 7 7.40 17.70 38.58
CA VAL A 7 6.68 17.10 37.46
C VAL A 7 5.49 18.03 37.21
N SER A 8 5.59 18.85 36.17
CA SER A 8 4.49 19.65 35.68
C SER A 8 3.33 18.72 35.32
N GLN A 9 2.37 18.58 36.23
CA GLN A 9 1.05 18.04 35.94
C GLN A 9 0.36 19.03 35.00
N THR A 10 0.55 18.85 33.70
CA THR A 10 -0.48 19.25 32.74
C THR A 10 -1.64 18.30 32.94
N GLU A 11 -2.75 18.83 33.44
CA GLU A 11 -4.05 18.17 33.43
C GLU A 11 -4.42 17.89 31.96
N ASN A 12 -4.02 16.72 31.45
CA ASN A 12 -4.37 16.22 30.14
C ASN A 12 -5.78 15.64 30.20
N ASP A 13 -6.78 16.53 30.20
CA ASP A 13 -8.18 16.17 30.14
C ASP A 13 -8.46 15.45 28.79
N GLY A 14 -8.46 14.11 28.82
CA GLY A 14 -8.75 13.25 27.66
C GLY A 14 -7.62 12.33 27.19
N GLU A 15 -6.40 12.39 27.75
CA GLU A 15 -5.34 11.46 27.34
C GLU A 15 -5.40 10.15 28.13
N LEU A 16 -5.74 9.06 27.44
CA LEU A 16 -5.71 7.72 28.00
C LEU A 16 -4.26 7.29 28.26
N SER A 17 -3.97 6.82 29.47
CA SER A 17 -2.64 6.33 29.81
C SER A 17 -2.25 5.10 28.97
N LEU A 18 -0.96 4.97 28.65
CA LEU A 18 -0.45 3.82 27.90
C LEU A 18 -0.75 2.48 28.62
N GLU A 19 -0.70 2.48 29.96
CA GLU A 19 -1.03 1.31 30.75
C GLU A 19 -2.50 0.92 30.60
N PHE A 20 -3.41 1.91 30.62
CA PHE A 20 -4.84 1.68 30.36
C PHE A 20 -5.06 1.12 28.96
N LEU A 21 -4.46 1.72 27.92
CA LEU A 21 -4.60 1.25 26.54
C LEU A 21 -4.13 -0.20 26.36
N LYS A 22 -3.02 -0.59 27.01
CA LYS A 22 -2.54 -1.98 26.99
C LYS A 22 -3.55 -2.93 27.61
N LYS A 23 -4.10 -2.60 28.78
CA LYS A 23 -5.14 -3.39 29.46
C LYS A 23 -6.42 -3.46 28.62
N PHE A 24 -6.84 -2.35 28.04
CA PHE A 24 -8.02 -2.26 27.17
C PHE A 24 -7.88 -3.12 25.93
N VAL A 25 -6.76 -3.04 25.20
CA VAL A 25 -6.51 -3.86 24.00
C VAL A 25 -6.49 -5.35 24.36
N ALA A 26 -5.88 -5.72 25.49
CA ALA A 26 -5.87 -7.10 25.96
C ALA A 26 -7.29 -7.59 26.27
N TYR A 27 -8.08 -6.78 26.98
CA TYR A 27 -9.48 -7.06 27.28
C TYR A 27 -10.31 -7.24 26.01
N ALA A 28 -10.29 -6.26 25.09
CA ALA A 28 -11.05 -6.30 23.85
C ALA A 28 -10.70 -7.52 22.97
N ARG A 29 -9.42 -7.93 22.95
CA ARG A 29 -8.99 -9.14 22.23
C ARG A 29 -9.53 -10.43 22.87
N ALA A 30 -9.61 -10.48 24.19
CA ALA A 30 -10.05 -11.67 24.93
C ALA A 30 -11.59 -11.82 24.96
N THR A 31 -12.33 -10.71 25.02
CA THR A 31 -13.79 -10.73 25.25
C THR A 31 -14.62 -10.52 24.00
N CYS A 32 -14.05 -9.94 22.94
CA CYS A 32 -14.79 -9.56 21.75
C CYS A 32 -14.21 -10.19 20.48
N ALA A 33 -15.03 -11.01 19.82
CA ALA A 33 -14.71 -11.64 18.54
C ALA A 33 -15.80 -11.31 17.50
N PRO A 34 -15.84 -10.06 17.00
CA PRO A 34 -16.92 -9.60 16.16
C PRO A 34 -16.99 -10.36 14.84
N ARG A 35 -18.20 -10.40 14.27
CA ARG A 35 -18.48 -10.93 12.93
C ARG A 35 -19.29 -9.92 12.14
N LEU A 36 -19.14 -9.95 10.82
CA LEU A 36 -19.96 -9.12 9.93
C LEU A 36 -21.45 -9.45 10.07
N CYS A 37 -22.28 -8.43 10.25
CA CYS A 37 -23.72 -8.57 10.07
C CYS A 37 -24.06 -8.73 8.58
N ASP A 38 -25.24 -9.24 8.26
CA ASP A 38 -25.61 -9.55 6.88
C ASP A 38 -25.65 -8.29 5.99
N ALA A 39 -26.16 -7.18 6.51
CA ALA A 39 -26.14 -5.90 5.81
C ALA A 39 -24.71 -5.42 5.48
N ALA A 40 -23.75 -5.64 6.39
CA ALA A 40 -22.35 -5.31 6.15
C ALA A 40 -21.70 -6.23 5.09
N LYS A 41 -22.08 -7.51 5.05
CA LYS A 41 -21.62 -8.46 4.00
C LYS A 41 -22.11 -8.02 2.62
N ASP A 42 -23.39 -7.69 2.49
CA ASP A 42 -23.99 -7.25 1.23
C ASP A 42 -23.32 -5.97 0.72
N LYS A 43 -23.08 -5.01 1.62
CA LYS A 43 -22.36 -3.78 1.28
C LYS A 43 -20.94 -4.05 0.82
N LEU A 44 -20.21 -4.90 1.52
CA LEU A 44 -18.84 -5.28 1.16
C LEU A 44 -18.79 -5.96 -0.21
N LEU A 45 -19.73 -6.87 -0.49
CA LEU A 45 -19.84 -7.55 -1.79
C LEU A 45 -20.13 -6.55 -2.91
N ASN A 46 -21.10 -5.67 -2.72
CA ASN A 46 -21.45 -4.64 -3.70
C ASN A 46 -20.27 -3.71 -4.00
N ASN A 47 -19.53 -3.30 -2.97
CA ASN A 47 -18.33 -2.48 -3.16
C ASN A 47 -17.19 -3.25 -3.83
N TYR A 48 -17.01 -4.53 -3.49
CA TYR A 48 -16.02 -5.39 -4.15
C TYR A 48 -16.28 -5.54 -5.65
N VAL A 49 -17.53 -5.81 -6.04
CA VAL A 49 -17.92 -5.92 -7.46
C VAL A 49 -17.65 -4.62 -8.20
N LYS A 50 -18.03 -3.47 -7.61
CA LYS A 50 -17.78 -2.13 -8.20
C LYS A 50 -16.29 -1.83 -8.37
N MET A 51 -15.45 -2.23 -7.42
CA MET A 51 -14.01 -2.00 -7.49
C MET A 51 -13.30 -2.99 -8.42
N ARG A 52 -13.86 -4.19 -8.64
CA ARG A 52 -13.31 -5.20 -9.55
C ARG A 52 -13.73 -4.96 -11.01
N ASN A 53 -14.96 -4.52 -11.21
CA ASN A 53 -15.50 -4.15 -12.51
C ASN A 53 -15.67 -2.63 -12.51
N PRO A 54 -14.59 -1.84 -12.75
CA PRO A 54 -14.81 -0.46 -13.14
C PRO A 54 -15.66 -0.55 -14.39
N GLU A 55 -16.81 0.10 -14.38
CA GLU A 55 -17.56 0.20 -15.61
C GLU A 55 -16.60 0.72 -16.68
N THR A 56 -16.60 0.04 -17.83
CA THR A 56 -16.05 0.53 -19.09
C THR A 56 -16.80 1.78 -19.51
N HIS A 57 -16.83 2.80 -18.66
CA HIS A 57 -17.19 4.14 -19.06
C HIS A 57 -16.02 4.65 -19.89
N GLU A 58 -16.24 4.52 -21.20
CA GLU A 58 -15.46 4.99 -22.34
C GLU A 58 -15.02 6.47 -22.26
N ASN A 59 -15.32 7.18 -21.17
CA ASN A 59 -15.02 8.59 -20.95
C ASN A 59 -13.75 8.88 -20.13
N HIS A 60 -13.06 7.87 -19.57
CA HIS A 60 -11.78 8.08 -18.86
C HIS A 60 -10.54 8.13 -19.77
N ALA A 61 -10.71 8.38 -21.07
CA ALA A 61 -9.59 8.62 -21.98
C ALA A 61 -8.80 9.93 -21.68
N ARG A 62 -9.31 10.81 -20.79
CA ARG A 62 -8.73 12.15 -20.57
C ARG A 62 -8.26 12.48 -19.16
N SER A 63 -8.56 11.67 -18.15
CA SER A 63 -8.01 11.88 -16.81
C SER A 63 -6.97 10.81 -16.55
N LYS A 64 -5.73 11.25 -16.31
CA LYS A 64 -4.58 10.51 -15.75
C LYS A 64 -4.99 9.09 -15.36
N LYS A 65 -4.54 8.08 -16.14
CA LYS A 65 -4.71 6.65 -15.85
C LYS A 65 -4.27 6.39 -14.40
N MET A 66 -5.19 6.54 -13.44
CA MET A 66 -5.03 5.97 -12.12
C MET A 66 -5.00 4.48 -12.39
N PRO A 67 -3.89 3.78 -12.12
CA PRO A 67 -3.87 2.33 -12.28
C PRO A 67 -4.96 1.82 -11.33
N MET A 68 -6.07 1.38 -11.89
CA MET A 68 -7.11 0.79 -11.08
C MET A 68 -6.58 -0.57 -10.65
N ILE A 69 -6.09 -0.59 -9.41
CA ILE A 69 -5.57 -1.77 -8.74
C ILE A 69 -6.72 -2.78 -8.63
N PRO A 70 -6.65 -3.93 -9.33
CA PRO A 70 -7.69 -4.93 -9.24
C PRO A 70 -7.73 -5.51 -7.82
N ILE A 71 -8.90 -5.48 -7.17
CA ILE A 71 -9.00 -6.02 -5.81
C ILE A 71 -8.88 -7.54 -5.80
N THR A 72 -7.84 -8.03 -5.13
CA THR A 72 -7.60 -9.45 -4.86
C THR A 72 -8.42 -9.94 -3.67
N ILE A 73 -8.63 -11.26 -3.58
CA ILE A 73 -9.32 -11.89 -2.44
C ILE A 73 -8.60 -11.58 -1.12
N ARG A 74 -7.25 -11.50 -1.12
CA ARG A 74 -6.46 -11.12 0.05
C ARG A 74 -6.75 -9.70 0.53
N GLN A 75 -6.92 -8.75 -0.40
CA GLN A 75 -7.27 -7.38 -0.06
C GLN A 75 -8.70 -7.30 0.50
N LEU A 76 -9.64 -8.09 -0.04
CA LEU A 76 -10.98 -8.22 0.53
C LEU A 76 -10.93 -8.76 1.97
N GLU A 77 -10.17 -9.83 2.21
CA GLU A 77 -9.96 -10.39 3.56
C GLU A 77 -9.31 -9.38 4.52
N ALA A 78 -8.40 -8.52 4.03
CA ALA A 78 -7.83 -7.45 4.82
C ALA A 78 -8.88 -6.41 5.24
N ILE A 79 -9.78 -6.02 4.32
CA ILE A 79 -10.89 -5.09 4.62
C ILE A 79 -11.86 -5.71 5.64
N ILE A 80 -12.16 -7.01 5.53
CA ILE A 80 -12.98 -7.73 6.53
C ILE A 80 -12.33 -7.63 7.91
N ARG A 81 -11.04 -7.97 8.01
CA ARG A 81 -10.30 -7.90 9.29
C ARG A 81 -10.25 -6.48 9.86
N MET A 82 -10.11 -5.46 9.02
CA MET A 82 -10.17 -4.05 9.45
C MET A 82 -11.55 -3.70 10.01
N SER A 83 -12.63 -4.13 9.34
CA SER A 83 -14.01 -3.90 9.78
C SER A 83 -14.29 -4.56 11.14
N GLU A 84 -13.82 -5.79 11.33
CA GLU A 84 -13.90 -6.51 12.60
C GLU A 84 -13.05 -5.84 13.69
N ALA A 85 -11.87 -5.34 13.35
CA ALA A 85 -11.03 -4.61 14.30
C ALA A 85 -11.68 -3.31 14.77
N LEU A 86 -12.34 -2.57 13.88
CA LEU A 86 -13.09 -1.35 14.23
C LEU A 86 -14.25 -1.68 15.19
N ALA A 87 -15.05 -2.70 14.87
CA ALA A 87 -16.12 -3.16 15.77
C ALA A 87 -15.57 -3.60 17.14
N LYS A 88 -14.40 -4.25 17.17
CA LYS A 88 -13.73 -4.67 18.39
C LYS A 88 -13.27 -3.49 19.25
N MET A 89 -12.85 -2.39 18.65
CA MET A 89 -12.49 -1.16 19.38
C MET A 89 -13.70 -0.56 20.10
N GLU A 90 -14.91 -0.75 19.56
CA GLU A 90 -16.17 -0.33 20.19
C GLU A 90 -16.76 -1.42 21.12
N LEU A 91 -16.05 -2.53 21.32
CA LEU A 91 -16.52 -3.72 22.04
C LEU A 91 -17.86 -4.29 21.52
N GLN A 92 -18.17 -4.05 20.24
CA GLN A 92 -19.39 -4.52 19.61
C GLN A 92 -19.24 -5.98 19.15
N PRO A 93 -20.25 -6.84 19.37
CA PRO A 93 -20.21 -8.24 18.91
C PRO A 93 -20.40 -8.39 17.39
N PHE A 94 -20.87 -7.35 16.70
CA PHE A 94 -21.11 -7.38 15.26
C PHE A 94 -20.50 -6.17 14.55
N ALA A 95 -19.87 -6.42 13.41
CA ALA A 95 -19.40 -5.38 12.52
C ALA A 95 -20.54 -4.91 11.62
N LEU A 96 -20.96 -3.67 11.84
CA LEU A 96 -21.99 -2.97 11.06
C LEU A 96 -21.41 -2.32 9.79
N GLU A 97 -22.31 -1.84 8.93
CA GLU A 97 -21.95 -1.16 7.68
C GLU A 97 -20.98 0.00 7.87
N ARG A 98 -21.14 0.80 8.94
CA ARG A 98 -20.25 1.93 9.24
C ARG A 98 -18.77 1.51 9.37
N HIS A 99 -18.52 0.30 9.91
CA HIS A 99 -17.16 -0.20 10.05
C HIS A 99 -16.58 -0.62 8.70
N VAL A 100 -17.42 -1.16 7.81
CA VAL A 100 -17.02 -1.49 6.44
C VAL A 100 -16.71 -0.23 5.64
N ASP A 101 -17.55 0.81 5.75
CA ASP A 101 -17.33 2.09 5.08
C ASP A 101 -16.00 2.71 5.51
N GLU A 102 -15.74 2.73 6.81
CA GLU A 102 -14.50 3.24 7.37
C GLU A 102 -13.29 2.40 6.97
N ALA A 103 -13.41 1.06 6.98
CA ALA A 103 -12.34 0.17 6.53
C ALA A 103 -12.01 0.39 5.05
N ILE A 104 -13.02 0.56 4.18
CA ILE A 104 -12.82 0.87 2.77
C ILE A 104 -12.16 2.24 2.60
N ARG A 105 -12.59 3.25 3.37
CA ARG A 105 -12.00 4.59 3.34
C ARG A 105 -10.51 4.54 3.68
N LEU A 106 -10.15 3.89 4.79
CA LEU A 106 -8.77 3.69 5.22
C LEU A 106 -7.95 2.94 4.17
N PHE A 107 -8.51 1.85 3.62
CA PHE A 107 -7.85 1.05 2.58
C PHE A 107 -7.58 1.86 1.30
N ARG A 108 -8.53 2.69 0.87
CA ARG A 108 -8.37 3.55 -0.32
C ARG A 108 -7.28 4.59 -0.10
N VAL A 109 -7.28 5.25 1.05
CA VAL A 109 -6.26 6.26 1.38
C VAL A 109 -4.87 5.62 1.43
N SER A 110 -4.72 4.48 2.12
CA SER A 110 -3.42 3.80 2.20
C SER A 110 -2.94 3.31 0.84
N THR A 111 -3.85 2.77 0.03
CA THR A 111 -3.52 2.23 -1.29
C THR A 111 -3.16 3.34 -2.28
N LEU A 112 -3.89 4.45 -2.29
CA LEU A 112 -3.61 5.59 -3.18
C LEU A 112 -2.29 6.26 -2.80
N ALA A 113 -2.05 6.51 -1.51
CA ALA A 113 -0.78 7.06 -1.04
C ALA A 113 0.41 6.14 -1.42
N ALA A 114 0.26 4.83 -1.25
CA ALA A 114 1.28 3.86 -1.61
C ALA A 114 1.46 3.70 -3.15
N ALA A 115 0.40 3.95 -3.93
CA ALA A 115 0.48 3.95 -5.39
C ALA A 115 1.23 5.19 -5.90
N GLU A 116 0.94 6.36 -5.33
CA GLU A 116 1.58 7.63 -5.66
C GLU A 116 3.06 7.67 -5.26
N SER A 117 3.40 7.11 -4.09
CA SER A 117 4.80 6.92 -3.67
C SER A 117 5.53 5.86 -4.52
N GLY A 118 4.77 5.12 -5.33
CA GLY A 118 5.21 4.01 -6.17
C GLY A 118 5.52 2.74 -5.37
N GLU A 119 5.32 2.69 -4.05
CA GLU A 119 5.71 1.55 -3.19
C GLU A 119 5.09 0.24 -3.65
N LEU A 120 3.91 0.35 -4.25
CA LEU A 120 3.17 -0.77 -4.81
C LEU A 120 3.72 -1.28 -6.16
N ALA A 121 4.68 -0.59 -6.77
CA ALA A 121 5.26 -1.00 -8.04
C ALA A 121 5.97 -2.36 -7.90
N GLY A 122 5.58 -3.33 -8.71
CA GLY A 122 6.14 -4.69 -8.68
C GLY A 122 5.48 -5.62 -7.65
N ILE A 123 4.58 -5.13 -6.79
CA ILE A 123 3.81 -5.99 -5.86
C ILE A 123 2.63 -6.61 -6.61
N GLU A 124 2.51 -7.93 -6.51
CA GLU A 124 1.40 -8.69 -7.10
C GLU A 124 0.03 -8.16 -6.63
N GLY A 125 -0.90 -8.01 -7.58
CA GLY A 125 -2.26 -7.55 -7.33
C GLY A 125 -2.43 -6.03 -7.31
N PHE A 126 -1.36 -5.25 -7.50
CA PHE A 126 -1.43 -3.78 -7.60
C PHE A 126 -1.20 -3.23 -9.01
N MET A 127 -0.92 -4.11 -9.98
CA MET A 127 -0.78 -3.78 -11.38
C MET A 127 -1.65 -4.74 -12.21
N SER A 128 -1.94 -4.39 -13.46
CA SER A 128 -2.59 -5.35 -14.37
C SER A 128 -1.68 -6.57 -14.58
N ASN A 129 -2.25 -7.74 -14.87
CA ASN A 129 -1.45 -8.94 -15.12
C ASN A 129 -0.42 -8.74 -16.24
N THR A 130 -0.81 -8.01 -17.28
CA THR A 130 0.08 -7.65 -18.39
C THR A 130 1.22 -6.76 -17.91
N ASP A 131 0.91 -5.69 -17.17
CA ASP A 131 1.93 -4.77 -16.65
C ASP A 131 2.86 -5.47 -15.64
N GLN A 132 2.34 -6.37 -14.81
CA GLN A 132 3.18 -7.15 -13.89
C GLN A 132 4.15 -8.06 -14.66
N SER A 133 3.70 -8.69 -15.74
CA SER A 133 4.56 -9.54 -16.57
C SER A 133 5.68 -8.75 -17.26
N THR A 134 5.37 -7.54 -17.76
CA THR A 134 6.37 -6.67 -18.38
C THR A 134 7.31 -6.10 -17.33
N PHE A 135 6.82 -5.76 -16.13
CA PHE A 135 7.63 -5.35 -14.98
C PHE A 135 8.69 -6.40 -14.65
N ASN A 136 8.25 -7.63 -14.41
CA ASN A 136 9.11 -8.74 -14.04
C ASN A 136 10.13 -9.04 -15.14
N ARG A 137 9.76 -8.87 -16.41
CA ARG A 137 10.68 -9.06 -17.55
C ARG A 137 11.77 -7.99 -17.58
N ILE A 138 11.43 -6.72 -17.41
CA ILE A 138 12.39 -5.61 -17.36
C ILE A 138 13.32 -5.80 -16.16
N GLU A 139 12.78 -6.10 -14.98
CA GLU A 139 13.57 -6.34 -13.76
C GLU A 139 14.58 -7.49 -13.96
N ASN A 140 14.13 -8.61 -14.51
CA ASN A 140 15.02 -9.75 -14.76
C ASN A 140 16.11 -9.44 -15.81
N GLN A 141 15.79 -8.67 -16.85
CA GLN A 141 16.78 -8.25 -17.85
C GLN A 141 17.80 -7.28 -17.24
N LEU A 142 17.34 -6.31 -16.44
CA LEU A 142 18.18 -5.37 -15.70
C LEU A 142 19.17 -6.13 -14.80
N ARG A 143 18.68 -7.12 -14.05
CA ARG A 143 19.50 -7.95 -13.15
C ARG A 143 20.47 -8.88 -13.88
N LYS A 144 20.18 -9.30 -15.11
CA LYS A 144 21.09 -10.16 -15.90
C LYS A 144 22.18 -9.36 -16.60
N ARG A 145 21.87 -8.17 -17.10
CA ARG A 145 22.81 -7.37 -17.92
C ARG A 145 23.81 -6.57 -17.10
N PHE A 146 23.38 -6.03 -15.95
CA PHE A 146 24.24 -5.15 -15.16
C PHE A 146 24.88 -5.91 -14.02
N ALA A 147 26.17 -6.21 -14.07
CA ALA A 147 26.84 -6.90 -12.96
C ALA A 147 26.84 -6.06 -11.65
N ILE A 148 26.95 -6.75 -10.51
CA ILE A 148 27.08 -6.09 -9.20
C ILE A 148 28.38 -5.28 -9.19
N GLY A 149 28.33 -4.05 -8.70
CA GLY A 149 29.49 -3.13 -8.64
C GLY A 149 29.69 -2.25 -9.88
N THR A 150 28.84 -2.38 -10.91
CA THR A 150 28.95 -1.57 -12.13
C THR A 150 28.15 -0.27 -12.03
N TYR A 151 28.64 0.77 -12.71
CA TYR A 151 27.96 2.07 -12.89
C TYR A 151 27.37 2.16 -14.29
N VAL A 152 26.10 2.57 -14.40
CA VAL A 152 25.44 2.78 -15.69
C VAL A 152 24.57 4.04 -15.66
N SER A 153 24.52 4.76 -16.76
CA SER A 153 23.65 5.93 -16.92
C SER A 153 22.17 5.52 -16.97
N GLU A 154 21.30 6.23 -16.25
CA GLU A 154 19.85 6.00 -16.31
C GLU A 154 19.33 6.18 -17.74
N ASP A 155 19.79 7.22 -18.45
CA ASP A 155 19.37 7.51 -19.83
C ASP A 155 19.76 6.40 -20.80
N LEU A 156 20.91 5.77 -20.60
CA LEU A 156 21.35 4.64 -21.44
C LEU A 156 20.41 3.44 -21.25
N ILE A 157 20.07 3.12 -20.00
CA ILE A 157 19.14 2.04 -19.67
C ILE A 157 17.78 2.33 -20.31
N VAL A 158 17.24 3.52 -20.09
CA VAL A 158 15.94 3.92 -20.65
C VAL A 158 15.94 3.79 -22.17
N ASN A 159 16.96 4.34 -22.85
CA ASN A 159 17.06 4.28 -24.31
C ASN A 159 17.17 2.84 -24.84
N GLU A 160 17.91 1.95 -24.17
CA GLU A 160 18.02 0.54 -24.59
C GLU A 160 16.72 -0.24 -24.46
N PHE A 161 15.95 -0.02 -23.39
CA PHE A 161 14.66 -0.68 -23.21
C PHE A 161 13.58 -0.08 -24.12
N VAL A 162 13.61 1.22 -24.37
CA VAL A 162 12.70 1.86 -25.36
C VAL A 162 12.95 1.32 -26.77
N LYS A 163 14.22 1.08 -27.17
CA LYS A 163 14.56 0.41 -28.44
C LYS A 163 14.01 -1.02 -28.55
N GLN A 164 13.75 -1.69 -27.43
CA GLN A 164 13.14 -3.02 -27.36
C GLN A 164 11.60 -2.97 -27.28
N ALA A 165 11.01 -1.80 -27.56
CA ALA A 165 9.57 -1.55 -27.51
C ALA A 165 8.93 -1.63 -26.10
N TYR A 166 9.70 -1.37 -25.04
CA TYR A 166 9.12 -1.14 -23.71
C TYR A 166 8.73 0.34 -23.53
N GLU A 167 7.64 0.58 -22.79
CA GLU A 167 7.20 1.94 -22.46
C GLU A 167 8.20 2.61 -21.49
N GLU A 168 8.64 3.83 -21.81
CA GLU A 168 9.59 4.59 -20.98
C GLU A 168 9.11 4.76 -19.54
N SER A 169 7.81 5.01 -19.34
CA SER A 169 7.21 5.18 -18.01
C SER A 169 7.38 3.92 -17.16
N MET A 170 7.29 2.75 -17.77
CA MET A 170 7.42 1.45 -17.13
C MET A 170 8.87 1.17 -16.73
N VAL A 171 9.82 1.49 -17.61
CA VAL A 171 11.25 1.34 -17.34
C VAL A 171 11.67 2.21 -16.16
N LYS A 172 11.25 3.49 -16.15
CA LYS A 172 11.51 4.40 -15.01
C LYS A 172 10.88 3.92 -13.71
N LYS A 173 9.69 3.34 -13.75
CA LYS A 173 9.06 2.71 -12.57
C LYS A 173 9.88 1.54 -12.04
N VAL A 174 10.39 0.66 -12.91
CA VAL A 174 11.24 -0.47 -12.51
C VAL A 174 12.56 0.02 -11.89
N ILE A 175 13.21 1.01 -12.51
CA ILE A 175 14.42 1.63 -11.95
C ILE A 175 14.14 2.21 -10.55
N GLY A 176 13.07 3.00 -10.41
CA GLY A 176 12.64 3.55 -9.12
C GLY A 176 12.32 2.49 -8.08
N TYR A 177 11.76 1.35 -8.48
CA TYR A 177 11.59 0.18 -7.61
C TYR A 177 12.93 -0.42 -7.18
N CYS A 178 13.87 -0.66 -8.11
CA CYS A 178 15.18 -1.21 -7.79
C CYS A 178 15.98 -0.30 -6.83
N VAL A 179 15.87 1.02 -7.00
CA VAL A 179 16.51 1.99 -6.11
C VAL A 179 15.92 1.93 -4.70
N ARG A 180 14.59 1.92 -4.57
CA ARG A 180 13.93 1.86 -3.24
C ARG A 180 14.14 0.54 -2.51
N ARG A 181 14.26 -0.56 -3.25
CA ARG A 181 14.62 -1.88 -2.68
C ARG A 181 16.11 -1.98 -2.33
N GLY A 182 16.92 -0.95 -2.61
CA GLY A 182 18.35 -0.93 -2.34
C GLY A 182 19.17 -1.85 -3.25
N LEU A 183 18.62 -2.26 -4.39
CA LEU A 183 19.36 -3.02 -5.42
C LEU A 183 20.28 -2.08 -6.22
N MET A 184 19.85 -0.83 -6.39
CA MET A 184 20.61 0.22 -7.07
C MET A 184 20.66 1.50 -6.23
N ILE A 185 21.71 2.30 -6.41
CA ILE A 185 21.86 3.61 -5.75
C ILE A 185 22.16 4.68 -6.79
N TYR A 186 21.49 5.82 -6.66
CA TYR A 186 21.81 7.01 -7.44
C TYR A 186 23.14 7.62 -7.02
N LYS A 187 23.99 7.92 -8.00
CA LYS A 187 25.24 8.64 -7.87
C LYS A 187 25.27 9.80 -8.87
N TYR A 188 26.12 10.79 -8.63
CA TYR A 188 26.32 11.95 -9.51
C TYR A 188 25.02 12.66 -9.88
N GLN A 189 24.30 13.21 -8.89
CA GLN A 189 23.05 13.97 -9.11
C GLN A 189 21.99 13.18 -9.90
N ARG A 190 21.82 11.88 -9.58
CA ARG A 190 20.89 10.95 -10.25
C ARG A 190 21.20 10.61 -11.71
N LYS A 191 22.34 11.03 -12.25
CA LYS A 191 22.73 10.68 -13.64
C LYS A 191 23.23 9.24 -13.77
N MET A 192 23.76 8.65 -12.70
CA MET A 192 24.29 7.28 -12.71
C MET A 192 23.62 6.41 -11.65
N LEU A 193 23.41 5.15 -12.01
CA LEU A 193 22.95 4.07 -11.15
C LEU A 193 24.11 3.13 -10.86
N TYR A 194 24.34 2.86 -9.59
CA TYR A 194 25.33 1.90 -9.10
C TYR A 194 24.61 0.66 -8.58
N ARG A 195 24.94 -0.53 -9.10
CA ARG A 195 24.33 -1.78 -8.64
C ARG A 195 25.02 -2.31 -7.38
N VAL A 196 24.27 -2.50 -6.31
CA VAL A 196 24.79 -2.89 -4.98
C VAL A 196 24.62 -4.38 -4.71
N LYS A 197 23.51 -4.98 -5.14
CA LYS A 197 23.13 -6.39 -4.89
C LYS A 197 22.58 -7.04 -6.17
#